data_AF-A0A0D1CDS3-F1
#
_entry.id   AF-A0A0D1CDS3-F1
#
_cell.length_a   1.000
_cell.length_b   1.000
_cell.length_c   1.000
_cell.angle_alpha   90.00
_cell.angle_beta   90.00
_cell.angle_gamma   90.00
#
_symmetry.space_group_name_H-M   'P 1'
#
loop_
_entity.id
_entity.type
_entity.pdbx_description
1 polymer ?
#
loop_
_entity_poly.entity_id
_entity_poly.type
_entity_poly.pdbx_seq_one_letter_code
_entity_poly.pdbx_strand_id
1 'polypeptide(L)'
;MPTSFIPFTVRATVREDHKRSFRTDIERLTSSHRGWAPLDVVKSTDTQALLRGAVPNSIHTATDASLARYLQDRLVADSDIHLDLAVSIER
;
A
#
# COMPACT_ATOMS: atom_id res chain seq x y z
N MET A 1 -6.39 -8.36 -24.79
CA MET A 1 -5.17 -8.62 -24.00
C MET A 1 -5.60 -8.71 -22.54
N PRO A 2 -5.41 -9.82 -21.83
CA PRO A 2 -5.65 -9.83 -20.38
C PRO A 2 -4.61 -8.92 -19.73
N THR A 3 -5.06 -7.87 -19.04
CA THR A 3 -4.18 -7.09 -18.17
C THR A 3 -3.78 -8.01 -17.03
N SER A 4 -2.56 -8.52 -17.04
CA SER A 4 -2.01 -9.23 -15.90
C SER A 4 -1.91 -8.24 -14.74
N PHE A 5 -2.34 -8.64 -13.55
CA PHE A 5 -2.17 -7.84 -12.34
C PHE A 5 -1.02 -8.42 -11.51
N ILE A 6 -0.23 -7.54 -10.91
CA ILE A 6 0.85 -7.91 -10.00
C ILE A 6 0.32 -7.72 -8.58
N PRO A 7 0.18 -8.80 -7.77
CA PRO A 7 -0.19 -8.66 -6.37
C PRO A 7 0.98 -8.08 -5.58
N PHE A 8 0.65 -7.23 -4.61
CA PHE A 8 1.62 -6.71 -3.66
C PHE A 8 0.99 -6.61 -2.28
N THR A 9 1.84 -6.62 -1.27
CA THR A 9 1.47 -6.34 0.11
C THR A 9 2.07 -5.03 0.57
N VAL A 10 1.36 -4.34 1.43
CA VAL A 10 1.82 -3.13 2.09
C VAL A 10 1.75 -3.36 3.57
N ARG A 11 2.89 -3.25 4.25
CA ARG A 11 2.94 -3.20 5.69
C ARG A 11 2.89 -1.74 6.12
N ALA A 12 1.80 -1.36 6.77
CA ALA A 12 1.64 -0.07 7.39
C ALA A 12 1.92 -0.18 8.89
N THR A 13 2.87 0.60 9.39
CA THR A 13 3.25 0.61 10.81
C THR A 13 3.06 2.00 11.37
N VAL A 14 2.50 2.10 12.57
CA VAL A 14 2.33 3.38 13.26
C VAL A 14 3.69 3.99 13.62
N ARG A 15 3.84 5.31 13.46
CA ARG A 15 4.94 6.08 14.05
C ARG A 15 4.65 6.38 15.52
N GLU A 16 5.67 6.47 16.37
CA GLU A 16 5.56 6.43 17.85
C GLU A 16 4.54 7.41 18.48
N ASP A 17 4.16 8.50 17.83
CA ASP A 17 3.19 9.48 18.35
C ASP A 17 1.79 9.45 17.71
N HIS A 18 1.55 8.61 16.69
CA HIS A 18 0.34 8.67 15.86
C HIS A 18 -0.64 7.50 16.05
N LYS A 19 -0.54 6.76 17.16
CA LYS A 19 -1.41 5.60 17.43
C LYS A 19 -2.90 5.90 17.43
N ARG A 20 -3.29 7.12 17.85
CA ARG A 20 -4.70 7.53 17.82
C ARG A 20 -5.25 7.69 16.40
N SER A 21 -4.39 8.09 15.45
CA SER A 21 -4.75 8.27 14.04
C SER A 21 -4.61 7.00 13.21
N PHE A 22 -3.91 5.98 13.73
CA PHE A 22 -3.63 4.73 13.01
C PHE A 22 -4.86 4.12 12.35
N ARG A 23 -5.96 3.93 13.10
CA ARG A 23 -7.18 3.31 12.54
C ARG A 23 -7.78 4.16 11.42
N THR A 24 -7.85 5.48 11.62
CA THR A 24 -8.35 6.43 10.63
C THR A 24 -7.46 6.47 9.39
N ASP A 25 -6.14 6.36 9.55
CA ASP A 25 -5.19 6.32 8.45
C ASP A 25 -5.33 5.03 7.63
N ILE A 26 -5.55 3.88 8.28
CA ILE A 26 -5.83 2.60 7.59
C ILE A 26 -7.17 2.67 6.85
N GLU A 27 -8.22 3.21 7.47
CA GLU A 27 -9.52 3.41 6.82
C GLU A 27 -9.39 4.35 5.61
N ARG A 28 -8.58 5.42 5.71
CA ARG A 28 -8.27 6.29 4.56
C ARG A 28 -7.50 5.55 3.48
N LEU A 29 -6.54 4.69 3.86
CA LEU A 29 -5.78 3.87 2.91
C LEU A 29 -6.68 2.98 2.05
N THR A 30 -7.71 2.38 2.65
CA THR A 30 -8.60 1.42 1.97
C THR A 30 -9.85 2.06 1.36
N SER A 31 -10.37 3.15 1.95
CA SER A 31 -11.53 3.87 1.41
C SER A 31 -11.19 4.87 0.31
N SER A 32 -9.92 5.32 0.25
CA SER A 32 -9.45 6.12 -0.88
C SER A 32 -9.66 5.30 -2.13
N HIS A 33 -10.56 5.75 -3.00
CA HIS A 33 -10.77 5.20 -4.32
C HIS A 33 -9.55 5.51 -5.18
N ARG A 34 -8.40 4.91 -4.84
CA ARG A 34 -7.18 4.97 -5.60
C ARG A 34 -7.48 4.22 -6.89
N GLY A 35 -7.90 4.95 -7.91
CA GLY A 35 -8.26 4.39 -9.22
C GLY A 35 -7.13 3.62 -9.90
N TRP A 36 -5.93 3.62 -9.32
CA TRP A 36 -4.76 2.90 -9.79
C TRP A 36 -4.46 1.60 -9.02
N ALA A 37 -4.94 1.42 -7.77
CA ALA A 37 -4.79 0.19 -6.99
C ALA A 37 -5.75 0.14 -5.79
N PRO A 38 -6.79 -0.73 -5.79
CA PRO A 38 -7.56 -0.99 -4.58
C PRO A 38 -6.66 -1.67 -3.52
N LEU A 39 -6.85 -1.29 -2.25
CA LEU A 39 -6.16 -1.87 -1.10
C LEU A 39 -7.16 -2.49 -0.14
N ASP A 40 -6.99 -3.78 0.14
CA ASP A 40 -7.78 -4.53 1.10
C ASP A 40 -6.97 -4.81 2.37
N VAL A 41 -7.58 -4.66 3.54
CA VAL A 41 -6.93 -5.02 4.81
C VAL A 41 -6.94 -6.54 4.96
N VAL A 42 -5.77 -7.15 4.98
CA VAL A 42 -5.60 -8.58 5.26
C VAL A 42 -5.57 -8.83 6.76
N LYS A 43 -4.80 -8.01 7.48
CA LYS A 43 -4.63 -8.11 8.93
C LYS A 43 -4.40 -6.73 9.50
N SER A 44 -5.02 -6.41 10.63
CA SER A 44 -4.76 -5.17 11.35
C SER A 44 -4.67 -5.43 12.85
N THR A 45 -3.75 -4.72 13.50
CA THR A 45 -3.54 -4.69 14.94
C THR A 45 -3.61 -3.23 15.39
N ASP A 46 -3.36 -2.94 16.67
CA ASP A 46 -3.36 -1.56 17.18
C ASP A 46 -2.20 -0.69 16.68
N THR A 47 -1.17 -1.28 16.07
CA THR A 47 0.04 -0.57 15.65
C THR A 47 0.52 -0.95 14.26
N GLN A 48 -0.02 -2.00 13.66
CA GLN A 48 0.41 -2.51 12.36
C GLN A 48 -0.78 -3.03 11.55
N ALA A 49 -0.76 -2.78 10.26
CA ALA A 49 -1.68 -3.37 9.31
C ALA A 49 -0.93 -3.92 8.12
N LEU A 50 -1.39 -5.07 7.65
CA LEU A 50 -1.01 -5.67 6.39
C LEU A 50 -2.17 -5.46 5.43
N LEU A 51 -1.89 -4.74 4.36
CA LEU A 51 -2.81 -4.53 3.25
C LEU A 51 -2.34 -5.32 2.04
N ARG A 52 -3.27 -5.69 1.17
CA ARG A 52 -3.01 -6.32 -0.10
C ARG A 52 -3.61 -5.47 -1.20
N GLY A 53 -2.86 -5.30 -2.28
CA GLY A 53 -3.32 -4.62 -3.48
C GLY A 53 -2.89 -5.34 -4.73
N ALA A 54 -3.43 -4.89 -5.85
CA ALA A 54 -3.05 -5.37 -7.17
C ALA A 54 -2.92 -4.18 -8.12
N VAL A 55 -1.81 -4.11 -8.86
CA VAL A 55 -1.60 -3.12 -9.92
C VAL A 55 -1.54 -3.78 -11.29
N PRO A 56 -1.98 -3.10 -12.35
CA PRO A 56 -1.80 -3.59 -13.70
C PRO A 56 -0.30 -3.73 -14.02
N ASN A 57 0.09 -4.88 -14.57
CA ASN A 57 1.41 -5.15 -15.10
C ASN A 57 1.62 -4.32 -16.37
N SER A 58 2.02 -3.06 -16.19
CA SER A 58 2.46 -2.23 -17.30
C SER A 58 3.87 -2.67 -17.67
N ILE A 59 4.17 -2.73 -18.97
CA ILE A 59 5.44 -3.22 -19.56
C ILE A 59 6.70 -2.43 -19.08
N HIS A 60 6.55 -1.47 -18.16
CA HIS A 60 7.59 -0.56 -17.69
C HIS A 60 8.07 -0.76 -16.24
N THR A 61 7.56 -1.73 -15.48
CA THR A 61 8.01 -1.92 -14.08
C THR A 61 9.24 -2.82 -14.04
N ALA A 62 10.40 -2.23 -14.35
CA ALA A 62 11.70 -2.88 -14.30
C ALA A 62 12.02 -3.39 -12.88
N THR A 63 12.00 -4.70 -12.66
CA THR A 63 12.28 -5.41 -11.40
C THR A 63 11.30 -5.12 -10.25
N ASP A 64 11.10 -6.12 -9.37
CA ASP A 64 10.19 -6.01 -8.22
C ASP A 64 10.59 -4.88 -7.26
N ALA A 65 11.90 -4.60 -7.16
CA ALA A 65 12.43 -3.54 -6.31
C ALA A 65 12.01 -2.15 -6.80
N SER A 66 12.11 -1.87 -8.11
CA SER A 66 11.66 -0.58 -8.64
C SER A 66 10.15 -0.44 -8.58
N LEU A 67 9.41 -1.55 -8.79
CA LEU A 67 7.96 -1.54 -8.62
C LEU A 67 7.58 -1.25 -7.17
N ALA A 68 8.16 -1.95 -6.20
CA ALA A 68 7.92 -1.72 -4.78
C ALA A 68 8.22 -0.27 -4.40
N ARG A 69 9.34 0.30 -4.86
CA ARG A 69 9.69 1.69 -4.61
C ARG A 69 8.71 2.67 -5.25
N TYR A 70 8.35 2.45 -6.52
CA TYR A 70 7.34 3.28 -7.20
C TYR A 70 5.99 3.28 -6.47
N LEU A 71 5.53 2.11 -6.02
CA LEU A 71 4.31 1.97 -5.24
C LEU A 71 4.43 2.68 -3.90
N GLN A 72 5.56 2.53 -3.20
CA GLN A 72 5.81 3.18 -1.92
C GLN A 72 5.80 4.71 -2.05
N ASP A 73 6.53 5.27 -3.02
CA ASP A 73 6.55 6.72 -3.31
C ASP A 73 5.13 7.23 -3.61
N ARG A 74 4.37 6.48 -4.42
CA ARG A 74 2.99 6.87 -4.78
C ARG A 74 2.05 6.80 -3.58
N LEU A 75 2.18 5.80 -2.73
CA LEU A 75 1.39 5.68 -1.50
C LEU A 75 1.69 6.82 -0.54
N VAL A 76 2.96 7.20 -0.36
CA VAL A 76 3.36 8.33 0.49
C VAL A 76 2.88 9.67 -0.08
N ALA A 77 3.01 9.88 -1.40
CA ALA A 77 2.61 11.14 -2.04
C ALA A 77 1.09 11.38 -2.03
N ASP A 78 0.30 10.30 -2.08
CA ASP A 78 -1.16 10.33 -2.13
C ASP A 78 -1.78 10.45 -0.73
N SER A 79 -0.97 10.50 0.32
CA SER A 79 -1.45 10.26 1.67
C SER A 79 -0.75 11.14 2.70
N ASP A 80 -1.52 12.06 3.28
CA ASP A 80 -1.21 12.80 4.51
C ASP A 80 -1.25 11.86 5.74
N ILE A 81 -0.56 10.72 5.61
CA ILE A 81 -0.68 9.56 6.47
C ILE A 81 0.59 9.44 7.29
N HIS A 82 0.42 9.33 8.60
CA HIS A 82 1.53 9.34 9.56
C HIS A 82 2.04 7.91 9.83
N LEU A 83 2.06 7.09 8.79
CA LEU A 83 2.44 5.68 8.86
C LEU A 83 3.74 5.44 8.12
N ASP A 84 4.53 4.52 8.64
CA ASP A 84 5.62 3.93 7.89
C ASP A 84 5.04 2.84 6.96
N LEU A 85 5.19 3.02 5.65
CA LEU A 85 4.65 2.12 4.64
C LEU A 85 5.80 1.36 3.99
N ALA A 86 5.79 0.04 4.06
CA ALA A 86 6.73 -0.82 3.34
C ALA A 86 5.98 -1.67 2.32
N VAL A 87 6.40 -1.61 1.05
CA VAL A 87 5.78 -2.39 -0.04
C VAL A 87 6.61 -3.63 -0.33
N SER A 88 5.94 -4.76 -0.54
CA SER A 88 6.56 -6.02 -0.97
C SER A 88 5.75 -6.63 -2.09
N ILE A 89 6.41 -6.97 -3.20
CA ILE A 89 5.76 -7.62 -4.35
C ILE A 89 5.66 -9.10 -4.05
N GLU A 90 4.46 -9.67 -4.15
CA GLU A 90 4.27 -11.12 -4.06
C GLU A 90 4.48 -11.71 -5.46
N ARG A 91 5.41 -12.67 -5.60
CA ARG A 91 5.64 -13.41 -6.84
C ARG A 91 5.22 -14.86 -6.67
#